data_AF-A0A933G0L0-F1
#
_entry.id   AF-A0A933G0L0-F1
#
_cell.length_a   1.000
_cell.length_b   1.000
_cell.length_c   1.000
_cell.angle_alpha   90.00
_cell.angle_beta   90.00
_cell.angle_gamma   90.00
#
_symmetry.space_group_name_H-M   'P 1'
#
loop_
_entity.id
_entity.type
_entity.pdbx_description
1 polymer ?
#
loop_
_entity_poly.entity_id
_entity_poly.type
_entity_poly.pdbx_seq_one_letter_code
_entity_poly.pdbx_strand_id
1 'polypeptide(L)'
;MPQLRLVPYGPAATAALRDAIAAAKGADPLAPVTVAVPSNYAGLSLRRALGRDGLVNARFLVLPRVAELLGAPALAAQGRRPLTGPVRAESIRAALAEGAEVFRDVAAHAATERALEQTFRELRQSSPDALDAVATRSPRASEVVRQYRDARRRTEAYYAVEDLAEAAAAAVRASAPALRDVGHVVLHLPRRLSPAQRGLVEALAAAGRCTAVLGLTGDAQGDAPARSLAATLERALGPAEEQPPGEPPAATQIVAVTDAEEEVRTALRSISERLRAGTPLHRMAVLYPAAQPYALLADEQFRAAGVPHNGPAVRTLAQTLAGRTLLGLLRLHEADFRREAVLDWLSAAPVLERDGGHVAPAHRWDVLSRGAGVVRGAAQWRDRLGRHARLLGERLAALARKDERPAWESARLEADLRHTERLAAFTDELAQRAAPGGLASWAEFAAWARELLERYLGGEGRQAAWPPEETEAYRSVDGALEALANLDDVRPRTDE
;
A
#
# COMPACT_ATOMS: atom_id res chain seq x y z
N MET A 1 -20.13 -32.45 -13.94
CA MET A 1 -19.67 -32.19 -12.56
C MET A 1 -20.57 -31.13 -11.94
N PRO A 2 -20.83 -31.17 -10.62
CA PRO A 2 -21.57 -30.10 -9.93
C PRO A 2 -20.84 -28.76 -10.14
N GLN A 3 -21.60 -27.70 -10.40
CA GLN A 3 -21.01 -26.36 -10.57
C GLN A 3 -20.82 -25.63 -9.24
N LEU A 4 -21.40 -26.12 -8.13
CA LEU A 4 -21.23 -25.60 -6.78
C LEU A 4 -20.88 -26.73 -5.81
N ARG A 5 -19.73 -26.62 -5.14
CA ARG A 5 -19.23 -27.63 -4.20
C ARG A 5 -18.95 -26.99 -2.84
N LEU A 6 -19.42 -27.63 -1.77
CA LEU A 6 -19.07 -27.30 -0.39
C LEU A 6 -18.13 -28.39 0.14
N VAL A 7 -16.91 -28.00 0.52
CA VAL A 7 -15.84 -28.96 0.87
C VAL A 7 -15.04 -28.48 2.09
N PRO A 8 -14.45 -29.39 2.88
CA PRO A 8 -13.53 -28.99 3.94
C PRO A 8 -12.34 -28.17 3.41
N TYR A 9 -11.85 -27.22 4.20
CA TYR A 9 -10.59 -26.51 3.90
C TYR A 9 -9.39 -27.47 3.76
N GLY A 10 -8.32 -27.00 3.11
CA GLY A 10 -7.06 -27.73 3.00
C GLY A 10 -7.02 -28.72 1.82
N PRO A 11 -6.63 -30.00 2.04
CA PRO A 11 -6.49 -30.98 0.96
C PRO A 11 -7.76 -31.21 0.14
N ALA A 12 -8.93 -31.27 0.79
CA ALA A 12 -10.21 -31.49 0.11
C ALA A 12 -10.55 -30.34 -0.86
N ALA A 13 -10.42 -29.08 -0.40
CA ALA A 13 -10.57 -27.90 -1.27
C ALA A 13 -9.57 -27.89 -2.45
N THR A 14 -8.33 -28.32 -2.23
CA THR A 14 -7.31 -28.40 -3.28
C THR A 14 -7.63 -29.49 -4.31
N ALA A 15 -8.12 -30.65 -3.85
CA ALA A 15 -8.57 -31.72 -4.74
C ALA A 15 -9.80 -31.27 -5.56
N ALA A 16 -10.77 -30.64 -4.91
CA ALA A 16 -11.96 -30.12 -5.58
C ALA A 16 -11.63 -29.07 -6.65
N LEU A 17 -10.63 -28.22 -6.39
CA LEU A 17 -10.11 -27.28 -7.38
C LEU A 17 -9.45 -28.00 -8.56
N ARG A 18 -8.64 -29.03 -8.30
CA ARG A 18 -8.01 -29.84 -9.36
C ARG A 18 -9.06 -30.49 -10.26
N ASP A 19 -10.08 -31.10 -9.68
CA ASP A 19 -11.18 -31.70 -10.43
C ASP A 19 -11.90 -30.67 -11.29
N ALA A 20 -12.18 -29.48 -10.72
CA ALA A 20 -12.85 -28.40 -11.45
C ALA A 20 -12.03 -27.89 -12.63
N ILE A 21 -10.70 -27.76 -12.47
CA ILE A 21 -9.79 -27.41 -13.58
C ILE A 21 -9.78 -28.51 -14.64
N ALA A 22 -9.66 -29.78 -14.24
CA ALA A 22 -9.64 -30.91 -15.17
C ALA A 22 -10.95 -31.01 -15.97
N ALA A 23 -12.10 -30.87 -15.30
CA ALA A 23 -13.41 -30.88 -15.94
C ALA A 23 -13.61 -29.69 -16.89
N ALA A 24 -13.12 -28.51 -16.51
CA ALA A 24 -13.19 -27.32 -17.36
C ALA A 24 -12.32 -27.45 -18.63
N LYS A 25 -11.19 -28.16 -18.54
CA LYS A 25 -10.32 -28.46 -19.68
C LYS A 25 -10.88 -29.57 -20.57
N GLY A 26 -11.55 -30.56 -19.98
CA GLY A 26 -12.11 -31.69 -20.71
C GLY A 26 -11.06 -32.39 -21.55
N ALA A 27 -11.31 -32.51 -22.86
CA ALA A 27 -10.39 -33.14 -23.81
C ALA A 27 -9.28 -32.20 -24.34
N ASP A 28 -9.30 -30.91 -24.01
CA ASP A 28 -8.29 -29.93 -24.45
C ASP A 28 -7.40 -29.49 -23.27
N PRO A 29 -6.17 -30.04 -23.16
CA PRO A 29 -5.23 -29.66 -22.10
C PRO A 29 -4.84 -28.17 -22.15
N LEU A 30 -4.97 -27.51 -23.31
CA LEU A 30 -4.61 -26.11 -23.52
C LEU A 30 -5.80 -25.16 -23.28
N ALA A 31 -7.01 -25.66 -23.03
CA ALA A 31 -8.17 -24.81 -22.77
C ALA A 31 -7.89 -23.85 -21.59
N PRO A 32 -8.17 -22.54 -21.74
CA PRO A 32 -7.90 -21.57 -20.70
C PRO A 32 -8.83 -21.78 -19.49
N VAL A 33 -8.24 -21.76 -18.30
CA VAL A 33 -8.98 -21.79 -17.03
C VAL A 33 -8.44 -20.68 -16.13
N THR A 34 -9.32 -19.89 -15.54
CA THR A 34 -8.96 -18.85 -14.58
C THR A 34 -9.53 -19.20 -13.21
N VAL A 35 -8.65 -19.44 -12.23
CA VAL A 35 -9.03 -19.66 -10.83
C VAL A 35 -9.12 -18.30 -10.14
N ALA A 36 -10.34 -17.91 -9.76
CA ALA A 36 -10.61 -16.74 -8.96
C ALA A 36 -10.33 -17.04 -7.48
N VAL A 37 -9.13 -16.66 -7.01
CA VAL A 37 -8.61 -16.98 -5.67
C VAL A 37 -8.93 -15.90 -4.63
N PRO A 38 -8.94 -16.22 -3.31
CA PRO A 38 -9.30 -15.26 -2.27
C PRO A 38 -8.21 -14.21 -2.01
N SER A 39 -6.96 -14.48 -2.41
CA SER A 39 -5.84 -13.54 -2.31
C SER A 39 -4.71 -13.92 -3.27
N ASN A 40 -3.82 -12.97 -3.56
CA ASN A 40 -2.63 -13.22 -4.37
C ASN A 40 -1.70 -14.28 -3.74
N TYR A 41 -1.60 -14.31 -2.40
CA TYR A 41 -0.84 -15.33 -1.67
C TYR A 41 -1.44 -16.74 -1.87
N ALA A 42 -2.77 -16.86 -1.77
CA ALA A 42 -3.44 -18.13 -2.05
C ALA A 42 -3.22 -18.56 -3.50
N GLY A 43 -3.30 -17.64 -4.46
CA GLY A 43 -3.00 -17.92 -5.87
C GLY A 43 -1.58 -18.43 -6.10
N LEU A 44 -0.57 -17.78 -5.50
CA LEU A 44 0.82 -18.22 -5.60
C LEU A 44 1.03 -19.61 -4.99
N SER A 45 0.44 -19.85 -3.82
CA SER A 45 0.54 -21.15 -3.12
C SER A 45 -0.11 -22.27 -3.93
N LEU A 46 -1.35 -22.07 -4.39
CA LEU A 46 -2.10 -23.04 -5.20
C LEU A 46 -1.41 -23.32 -6.54
N ARG A 47 -0.91 -22.27 -7.21
CA ARG A 47 -0.15 -22.44 -8.45
C ARG A 47 1.07 -23.34 -8.25
N ARG A 48 1.82 -23.14 -7.16
CA ARG A 48 2.99 -23.96 -6.83
C ARG A 48 2.61 -25.39 -6.43
N ALA A 49 1.51 -25.55 -5.69
CA ALA A 49 1.04 -26.86 -5.24
C ALA A 49 0.54 -27.71 -6.42
N LEU A 50 -0.33 -27.15 -7.27
CA LEU A 50 -0.91 -27.84 -8.42
C LEU A 50 0.08 -27.98 -9.59
N GLY A 51 0.99 -27.03 -9.75
CA GLY A 51 2.00 -27.06 -10.82
C GLY A 51 3.01 -28.19 -10.73
N ARG A 52 3.15 -28.85 -9.57
CA ARG A 52 4.04 -30.02 -9.39
C ARG A 52 3.67 -31.19 -10.31
N ASP A 53 2.38 -31.35 -10.59
CA ASP A 53 1.86 -32.44 -11.42
C ASP A 53 1.67 -32.01 -12.88
N GLY A 54 2.16 -30.82 -13.25
CA GLY A 54 1.93 -30.19 -14.54
C GLY A 54 0.62 -29.39 -14.57
N LEU A 55 0.72 -28.13 -14.99
CA LEU A 55 -0.44 -27.24 -15.13
C LEU A 55 -0.20 -26.27 -16.28
N VAL A 56 -1.03 -26.37 -17.33
CA VAL A 56 -0.91 -25.55 -18.55
C VAL A 56 -2.12 -24.64 -18.68
N ASN A 57 -1.92 -23.42 -19.14
CA ASN A 57 -2.95 -22.41 -19.38
C ASN A 57 -3.99 -22.26 -18.24
N ALA A 58 -3.52 -22.32 -16.98
CA ALA A 58 -4.33 -22.04 -15.81
C ALA A 58 -3.79 -20.79 -15.10
N ARG A 59 -4.65 -19.78 -14.96
CA ARG A 59 -4.32 -18.49 -14.33
C ARG A 59 -4.89 -18.46 -12.93
N PHE A 60 -4.17 -17.86 -11.97
CA PHE A 60 -4.65 -17.67 -10.60
C PHE A 60 -4.72 -16.18 -10.34
N LEU A 61 -5.93 -15.64 -10.31
CA LEU A 61 -6.19 -14.20 -10.22
C LEU A 61 -7.23 -13.96 -9.14
N VAL A 62 -7.20 -12.80 -8.48
CA VAL A 62 -8.33 -12.40 -7.64
C VAL A 62 -9.52 -11.99 -8.52
N LEU A 63 -10.75 -12.20 -8.05
CA LEU A 63 -11.96 -11.90 -8.84
C LEU A 63 -12.00 -10.46 -9.41
N PRO A 64 -11.59 -9.41 -8.67
CA PRO A 64 -11.48 -8.06 -9.25
C PRO A 64 -10.59 -7.97 -10.48
N ARG A 65 -9.51 -8.77 -10.55
CA ARG A 65 -8.63 -8.80 -11.73
C ARG A 65 -9.27 -9.53 -12.91
N VAL A 66 -10.12 -10.53 -12.64
CA VAL A 66 -10.95 -11.16 -13.69
C VAL A 66 -11.96 -10.16 -14.23
N ALA A 67 -12.61 -9.40 -13.34
CA ALA A 67 -13.52 -8.32 -13.74
C ALA A 67 -12.79 -7.24 -14.54
N GLU A 68 -11.56 -6.88 -14.17
CA GLU A 68 -10.75 -5.92 -14.92
C GLU A 68 -10.45 -6.39 -16.35
N LEU A 69 -10.02 -7.64 -16.53
CA LEU A 69 -9.73 -8.21 -17.86
C LEU A 69 -10.96 -8.21 -18.80
N LEU A 70 -12.15 -8.37 -18.24
CA LEU A 70 -13.41 -8.43 -19.00
C LEU A 70 -14.06 -7.06 -19.20
N GLY A 71 -14.06 -6.22 -18.16
CA GLY A 71 -14.83 -4.98 -18.08
C GLY A 71 -14.05 -3.72 -18.43
N ALA A 72 -12.74 -3.66 -18.15
CA ALA A 72 -11.94 -2.46 -18.38
C ALA A 72 -11.92 -1.98 -19.84
N PRO A 73 -11.88 -2.86 -20.88
CA PRO A 73 -11.90 -2.41 -22.27
C PRO A 73 -13.14 -1.58 -22.63
N ALA A 74 -14.32 -1.99 -22.15
CA ALA A 74 -15.58 -1.27 -22.41
C ALA A 74 -15.61 0.09 -21.69
N LEU A 75 -15.11 0.15 -20.46
CA LEU A 75 -15.03 1.39 -19.69
C LEU A 75 -13.99 2.36 -20.25
N ALA A 76 -12.85 1.84 -20.71
CA ALA A 76 -11.83 2.64 -21.40
C ALA A 76 -12.33 3.19 -22.73
N ALA A 77 -13.12 2.42 -23.49
CA ALA A 77 -13.78 2.90 -24.70
C ALA A 77 -14.79 4.03 -24.44
N GLN A 78 -15.32 4.13 -23.22
CA GLN A 78 -16.15 5.24 -22.75
C GLN A 78 -15.31 6.43 -22.22
N GLY A 79 -13.99 6.36 -22.30
CA GLY A 79 -13.07 7.37 -21.76
C GLY A 79 -12.91 7.32 -20.23
N ARG A 80 -13.45 6.30 -19.54
CA ARG A 80 -13.38 6.21 -18.08
C ARG A 80 -12.02 5.68 -17.61
N ARG A 81 -11.53 6.18 -16.47
CA ARG A 81 -10.22 5.83 -15.88
C ARG A 81 -10.35 5.10 -14.53
N PRO A 82 -9.34 4.35 -14.06
CA PRO A 82 -9.40 3.73 -12.73
C PRO A 82 -9.52 4.76 -11.60
N LEU A 83 -10.46 4.54 -10.67
CA LEU A 83 -10.61 5.36 -9.46
C LEU A 83 -9.57 4.96 -8.41
N THR A 84 -8.44 5.68 -8.39
CA THR A 84 -7.34 5.45 -7.46
C THR A 84 -7.68 5.88 -6.02
N GLY A 85 -6.87 5.46 -5.05
CA GLY A 85 -6.99 5.88 -3.66
C GLY A 85 -6.93 7.40 -3.49
N PRO A 86 -5.92 8.09 -4.06
CA PRO A 86 -5.84 9.55 -4.00
C PRO A 86 -7.05 10.26 -4.60
N VAL A 87 -7.51 9.87 -5.80
CA VAL A 87 -8.67 10.50 -6.47
C VAL A 87 -9.93 10.35 -5.60
N ARG A 88 -10.10 9.19 -4.96
CA ARG A 88 -11.19 8.94 -4.02
C ARG A 88 -11.10 9.84 -2.79
N ALA A 89 -9.94 9.91 -2.16
CA ALA A 89 -9.67 10.78 -1.01
C ALA A 89 -9.97 12.24 -1.35
N GLU A 90 -9.47 12.74 -2.49
CA GLU A 90 -9.71 14.11 -2.92
C GLU A 90 -11.18 14.37 -3.26
N SER A 91 -11.89 13.40 -3.87
CA SER A 91 -13.33 13.56 -4.11
C SER A 91 -14.15 13.73 -2.83
N ILE A 92 -13.70 13.12 -1.72
CA ILE A 92 -14.33 13.26 -0.41
C ILE A 92 -13.98 14.63 0.19
N ARG A 93 -12.71 15.05 0.11
CA ARG A 93 -12.28 16.37 0.59
C ARG A 93 -12.99 17.51 -0.15
N ALA A 94 -13.08 17.42 -1.47
CA ALA A 94 -13.80 18.40 -2.30
C ALA A 94 -15.28 18.46 -1.94
N ALA A 95 -15.93 17.30 -1.74
CA ALA A 95 -17.34 17.25 -1.34
C ALA A 95 -17.56 17.85 0.07
N LEU A 96 -16.64 17.63 1.00
CA LEU A 96 -16.66 18.24 2.34
C LEU A 96 -16.44 19.76 2.31
N ALA A 97 -15.56 20.26 1.45
CA ALA A 97 -15.26 21.68 1.31
C ALA A 97 -16.46 22.48 0.80
N GLU A 98 -17.20 21.94 -0.17
CA GLU A 98 -18.37 22.59 -0.78
C GLU A 98 -19.68 22.47 0.04
N GLY A 99 -19.64 21.82 1.21
CA GLY A 99 -20.65 22.07 2.23
C GLY A 99 -20.83 20.96 3.25
N ALA A 100 -21.19 21.36 4.48
CA ALA A 100 -22.18 20.77 5.40
C ALA A 100 -22.03 21.43 6.77
N GLU A 101 -23.10 21.99 7.36
CA GLU A 101 -23.03 22.46 8.76
C GLU A 101 -22.67 21.32 9.72
N VAL A 102 -23.17 20.11 9.45
CA VAL A 102 -22.98 18.92 10.29
C VAL A 102 -21.53 18.46 10.36
N PHE A 103 -20.74 18.70 9.31
CA PHE A 103 -19.32 18.32 9.26
C PHE A 103 -18.38 19.51 9.38
N ARG A 104 -18.88 20.75 9.52
CA ARG A 104 -18.07 21.98 9.51
C ARG A 104 -16.86 21.91 10.44
N ASP A 105 -17.08 21.49 11.69
CA ASP A 105 -16.03 21.43 12.71
C ASP A 105 -15.05 20.28 12.49
N VAL A 106 -15.41 19.29 11.67
CA VAL A 106 -14.64 18.05 11.47
C VAL A 106 -14.18 17.83 10.02
N ALA A 107 -14.48 18.76 9.11
CA ALA A 107 -14.27 18.61 7.67
C ALA A 107 -12.78 18.44 7.31
N ALA A 108 -11.90 19.16 8.01
CA ALA A 108 -10.45 19.08 7.80
C ALA A 108 -9.77 17.88 8.50
N HIS A 109 -10.50 17.10 9.30
CA HIS A 109 -9.89 15.99 10.04
C HIS A 109 -9.75 14.72 9.19
N ALA A 110 -8.54 14.17 9.10
CA ALA A 110 -8.25 12.91 8.39
C ALA A 110 -9.01 11.68 8.93
N ALA A 111 -9.55 11.75 10.15
CA ALA A 111 -10.43 10.70 10.69
C ALA A 111 -11.82 10.73 10.01
N THR A 112 -12.34 11.92 9.73
CA THR A 112 -13.62 12.14 9.02
C THR A 112 -13.53 11.62 7.60
N GLU A 113 -12.46 11.98 6.88
CA GLU A 113 -12.20 11.49 5.52
C GLU A 113 -12.19 9.96 5.46
N ARG A 114 -11.40 9.30 6.33
CA ARG A 114 -11.32 7.83 6.39
C ARG A 114 -12.65 7.16 6.74
N ALA A 115 -13.42 7.76 7.66
CA ALA A 115 -14.74 7.26 8.04
C ALA A 115 -15.71 7.35 6.85
N LEU A 116 -15.77 8.49 6.17
CA LEU A 116 -16.60 8.67 4.97
C LEU A 116 -16.16 7.75 3.84
N GLU A 117 -14.86 7.55 3.63
CA GLU A 117 -14.35 6.62 2.62
C GLU A 117 -14.84 5.18 2.86
N GLN A 118 -14.78 4.72 4.11
CA GLN A 118 -15.31 3.41 4.49
C GLN A 118 -16.82 3.34 4.25
N THR A 119 -17.58 4.35 4.69
CA THR A 119 -19.03 4.39 4.48
C THR A 119 -19.39 4.45 2.99
N PHE A 120 -18.68 5.22 2.17
CA PHE A 120 -18.94 5.33 0.74
C PHE A 120 -18.67 4.02 0.01
N ARG A 121 -17.70 3.21 0.47
CA ARG A 121 -17.49 1.86 -0.05
C ARG A 121 -18.69 0.94 0.20
N GLU A 122 -19.35 1.08 1.35
CA GLU A 122 -20.56 0.32 1.69
C GLU A 122 -21.80 0.83 0.93
N LEU A 123 -22.00 2.16 0.91
CA LEU A 123 -23.10 2.79 0.17
C LEU A 123 -23.03 2.49 -1.33
N ARG A 124 -21.83 2.32 -1.89
CA ARG A 124 -21.66 1.94 -3.31
C ARG A 124 -22.21 0.56 -3.66
N GLN A 125 -22.35 -0.33 -2.68
CA GLN A 125 -22.99 -1.64 -2.87
C GLN A 125 -24.53 -1.57 -2.73
N SER A 126 -25.08 -0.40 -2.42
CA SER A 126 -26.51 -0.21 -2.17
C SER A 126 -27.24 0.26 -3.43
N SER A 127 -28.50 -0.15 -3.59
CA SER A 127 -29.37 0.36 -4.67
C SER A 127 -29.75 1.83 -4.43
N PRO A 128 -30.17 2.57 -5.46
CA PRO A 128 -30.71 3.93 -5.30
C PRO A 128 -31.80 4.02 -4.24
N ASP A 129 -32.76 3.09 -4.24
CA ASP A 129 -33.85 3.04 -3.26
C ASP A 129 -33.35 2.82 -1.83
N ALA A 130 -32.31 2.00 -1.65
CA ALA A 130 -31.69 1.80 -0.35
C ALA A 130 -30.97 3.07 0.13
N LEU A 131 -30.33 3.83 -0.77
CA LEU A 131 -29.72 5.12 -0.44
C LEU A 131 -30.78 6.14 -0.01
N ASP A 132 -31.92 6.19 -0.69
CA ASP A 132 -33.05 7.05 -0.30
C ASP A 132 -33.63 6.63 1.06
N ALA A 133 -33.77 5.32 1.30
CA ALA A 133 -34.21 4.79 2.59
C ALA A 133 -33.22 5.09 3.73
N VAL A 134 -31.91 5.16 3.46
CA VAL A 134 -30.89 5.57 4.43
C VAL A 134 -30.95 7.07 4.69
N ALA A 135 -31.08 7.88 3.64
CA ALA A 135 -31.16 9.34 3.74
C ALA A 135 -32.31 9.82 4.64
N THR A 136 -33.43 9.10 4.64
CA THR A 136 -34.60 9.45 5.48
C THR A 136 -34.46 9.11 6.97
N ARG A 137 -33.39 8.42 7.40
CA ARG A 137 -33.26 7.96 8.80
C ARG A 137 -32.86 9.04 9.79
N SER A 138 -32.08 10.03 9.36
CA SER A 138 -31.65 11.16 10.20
C SER A 138 -31.05 12.27 9.34
N PRO A 139 -30.95 13.51 9.86
CA PRO A 139 -30.24 14.60 9.18
C PRO A 139 -28.79 14.23 8.81
N ARG A 140 -28.08 13.52 9.71
CA ARG A 140 -26.71 13.05 9.45
C ARG A 140 -26.66 12.01 8.33
N ALA A 141 -27.60 11.06 8.30
CA ALA A 141 -27.64 10.04 7.26
C ALA A 141 -27.98 10.64 5.89
N SER A 142 -28.93 11.57 5.84
CA SER A 142 -29.23 12.38 4.65
C SER A 142 -27.98 13.07 4.12
N GLU A 143 -27.23 13.72 5.02
CA GLU A 143 -26.02 14.43 4.67
C GLU A 143 -24.92 13.50 4.15
N VAL A 144 -24.68 12.35 4.79
CA VAL A 144 -23.71 11.35 4.29
C VAL A 144 -24.08 10.85 2.89
N VAL A 145 -25.37 10.60 2.62
CA VAL A 145 -25.84 10.17 1.30
C VAL A 145 -25.67 11.29 0.26
N ARG A 146 -25.92 12.56 0.64
CA ARG A 146 -25.68 13.73 -0.21
C ARG A 146 -24.20 13.83 -0.60
N GLN A 147 -23.30 13.71 0.37
CA GLN A 147 -21.84 13.72 0.16
C GLN A 147 -21.39 12.56 -0.73
N TYR A 148 -21.92 11.36 -0.50
CA TYR A 148 -21.64 10.20 -1.35
C TYR A 148 -22.05 10.46 -2.80
N ARG A 149 -23.25 11.02 -3.03
CA ARG A 149 -23.73 11.38 -4.37
C ARG A 149 -22.87 12.44 -5.02
N ASP A 150 -22.39 13.42 -4.26
CA ASP A 150 -21.50 14.47 -4.79
C ASP A 150 -20.12 13.91 -5.18
N ALA A 151 -19.50 13.13 -4.30
CA ALA A 151 -18.25 12.42 -4.61
C ALA A 151 -18.41 11.49 -5.83
N ARG A 152 -19.58 10.85 -6.01
CA ARG A 152 -19.89 10.04 -7.20
C ARG A 152 -19.96 10.88 -8.48
N ARG A 153 -20.55 12.08 -8.44
CA ARG A 153 -20.58 13.00 -9.60
C ARG A 153 -19.18 13.45 -9.99
N ARG A 154 -18.35 13.86 -9.02
CA ARG A 154 -16.95 14.26 -9.27
C ARG A 154 -16.09 13.14 -9.86
N THR A 155 -16.49 11.89 -9.62
CA THR A 155 -15.75 10.71 -10.08
C THR A 155 -16.46 9.96 -11.21
N GLU A 156 -17.37 10.60 -11.97
CA GLU A 156 -18.10 9.97 -13.07
C GLU A 156 -17.19 9.52 -14.22
N ALA A 157 -16.15 10.31 -14.52
CA ALA A 157 -15.09 9.96 -15.46
C ALA A 157 -14.21 8.78 -14.98
N TYR A 158 -14.45 8.26 -13.78
CA TYR A 158 -13.69 7.16 -13.20
C TYR A 158 -14.57 5.92 -12.96
N TYR A 159 -13.93 4.75 -12.90
CA TYR A 159 -14.56 3.49 -12.55
C TYR A 159 -13.89 2.86 -11.33
N ALA A 160 -14.68 2.24 -10.45
CA ALA A 160 -14.15 1.43 -9.36
C ALA A 160 -14.50 -0.05 -9.55
N VAL A 161 -14.23 -0.84 -8.52
CA VAL A 161 -14.40 -2.31 -8.53
C VAL A 161 -15.83 -2.75 -8.86
N GLU A 162 -16.84 -2.03 -8.38
CA GLU A 162 -18.25 -2.36 -8.69
C GLU A 162 -18.59 -2.07 -10.16
N ASP A 163 -18.17 -0.91 -10.70
CA ASP A 163 -18.35 -0.56 -12.12
C ASP A 163 -17.64 -1.59 -13.04
N LEU A 164 -16.45 -2.05 -12.64
CA LEU A 164 -15.70 -3.12 -13.33
C LEU A 164 -16.47 -4.43 -13.35
N ALA A 165 -17.05 -4.84 -12.22
CA ALA A 165 -17.79 -6.10 -12.13
C ALA A 165 -19.09 -6.04 -12.94
N GLU A 166 -19.80 -4.91 -12.94
CA GLU A 166 -20.98 -4.67 -13.78
C GLU A 166 -20.63 -4.72 -15.28
N ALA A 167 -19.58 -4.00 -15.68
CA ALA A 167 -19.09 -3.99 -17.05
C ALA A 167 -18.61 -5.37 -17.51
N ALA A 168 -17.93 -6.10 -16.63
CA ALA A 168 -17.51 -7.48 -16.89
C ALA A 168 -18.71 -8.41 -17.09
N ALA A 169 -19.75 -8.29 -16.26
CA ALA A 169 -20.96 -9.08 -16.40
C ALA A 169 -21.66 -8.80 -17.74
N ALA A 170 -21.70 -7.53 -18.18
CA ALA A 170 -22.21 -7.13 -19.48
C ALA A 170 -21.35 -7.70 -20.63
N ALA A 171 -20.03 -7.64 -20.52
CA ALA A 171 -19.10 -8.20 -21.50
C ALA A 171 -19.26 -9.73 -21.65
N VAL A 172 -19.50 -10.44 -20.54
CA VAL A 172 -19.80 -11.89 -20.57
C VAL A 172 -21.11 -12.16 -21.30
N ARG A 173 -22.19 -11.43 -20.99
CA ARG A 173 -23.48 -11.57 -21.69
C ARG A 173 -23.37 -11.27 -23.19
N ALA A 174 -22.53 -10.31 -23.55
CA ALA A 174 -22.23 -9.97 -24.94
C ALA A 174 -21.23 -10.93 -25.62
N SER A 175 -20.74 -11.96 -24.92
CA SER A 175 -19.73 -12.90 -25.43
C SER A 175 -18.46 -12.20 -25.95
N ALA A 176 -17.98 -11.18 -25.22
CA ALA A 176 -16.83 -10.39 -25.60
C ALA A 176 -15.59 -11.27 -25.88
N PRO A 177 -14.71 -10.90 -26.83
CA PRO A 177 -13.54 -11.70 -27.21
C PRO A 177 -12.63 -12.08 -26.03
N ALA A 178 -12.46 -11.18 -25.06
CA ALA A 178 -11.66 -11.40 -23.84
C ALA A 178 -12.13 -12.62 -23.01
N LEU A 179 -13.40 -13.03 -23.14
CA LEU A 179 -13.92 -14.23 -22.49
C LEU A 179 -13.20 -15.50 -22.97
N ARG A 180 -12.70 -15.52 -24.21
CA ARG A 180 -11.90 -16.64 -24.73
C ARG A 180 -10.59 -16.78 -23.99
N ASP A 181 -9.93 -15.67 -23.66
CA ASP A 181 -8.65 -15.68 -22.95
C ASP A 181 -8.81 -15.97 -21.45
N VAL A 182 -9.92 -15.52 -20.86
CA VAL A 182 -10.26 -15.83 -19.46
C VAL A 182 -10.68 -17.30 -19.32
N GLY A 183 -11.41 -17.82 -20.30
CA GLY A 183 -11.87 -19.20 -20.32
C GLY A 183 -12.88 -19.52 -19.22
N HIS A 184 -12.81 -20.74 -18.68
CA HIS A 184 -13.68 -21.15 -17.57
C HIS A 184 -13.19 -20.57 -16.25
N VAL A 185 -14.08 -19.99 -15.46
CA VAL A 185 -13.76 -19.38 -14.17
C VAL A 185 -14.09 -20.32 -13.02
N VAL A 186 -13.08 -20.73 -12.24
CA VAL A 186 -13.27 -21.47 -10.99
C VAL A 186 -13.18 -20.51 -9.82
N LEU A 187 -14.32 -20.17 -9.21
CA LEU A 187 -14.38 -19.38 -7.99
C LEU A 187 -13.96 -20.24 -6.80
N HIS A 188 -12.78 -19.99 -6.26
CA HIS A 188 -12.18 -20.82 -5.22
C HIS A 188 -12.14 -20.12 -3.87
N LEU A 189 -12.80 -20.72 -2.88
CA LEU A 189 -12.88 -20.26 -1.49
C LEU A 189 -13.20 -18.76 -1.33
N PRO A 190 -14.24 -18.23 -2.03
CA PRO A 190 -14.63 -16.84 -1.88
C PRO A 190 -15.10 -16.58 -0.44
N ARG A 191 -14.67 -15.47 0.15
CA ARG A 191 -15.16 -15.08 1.49
C ARG A 191 -16.48 -14.33 1.43
N ARG A 192 -16.57 -13.36 0.52
CA ARG A 192 -17.75 -12.49 0.29
C ARG A 192 -17.75 -12.06 -1.18
N LEU A 193 -18.94 -11.76 -1.70
CA LEU A 193 -19.13 -11.16 -3.02
C LEU A 193 -20.03 -9.93 -2.86
N SER A 194 -19.63 -8.81 -3.44
CA SER A 194 -20.51 -7.65 -3.61
C SER A 194 -21.67 -7.99 -4.55
N PRO A 195 -22.74 -7.19 -4.60
CA PRO A 195 -23.82 -7.37 -5.56
C PRO A 195 -23.34 -7.41 -7.02
N ALA A 196 -22.43 -6.52 -7.43
CA ALA A 196 -21.92 -6.52 -8.81
C ALA A 196 -21.04 -7.74 -9.11
N GLN A 197 -20.18 -8.14 -8.16
CA GLN A 197 -19.37 -9.36 -8.29
C GLN A 197 -20.24 -10.61 -8.41
N ARG A 198 -21.36 -10.65 -7.70
CA ARG A 198 -22.35 -11.71 -7.81
C ARG A 198 -23.01 -11.71 -9.20
N GLY A 199 -23.40 -10.54 -9.70
CA GLY A 199 -23.91 -10.41 -11.08
C GLY A 199 -22.90 -10.87 -12.14
N LEU A 200 -21.60 -10.69 -11.93
CA LEU A 200 -20.56 -11.26 -12.78
C LEU A 200 -20.51 -12.79 -12.71
N VAL A 201 -20.56 -13.36 -11.50
CA VAL A 201 -20.59 -14.83 -11.31
C VAL A 201 -21.85 -15.43 -11.96
N GLU A 202 -23.00 -14.79 -11.81
CA GLU A 202 -24.26 -15.19 -12.44
C GLU A 202 -24.17 -15.14 -13.97
N ALA A 203 -23.57 -14.08 -14.54
CA ALA A 203 -23.34 -13.99 -15.98
C ALA A 203 -22.41 -15.09 -16.51
N LEU A 204 -21.34 -15.39 -15.78
CA LEU A 204 -20.41 -16.49 -16.12
C LEU A 204 -21.10 -17.86 -16.01
N ALA A 205 -21.93 -18.06 -14.99
CA ALA A 205 -22.71 -19.28 -14.80
C ALA A 205 -23.70 -19.50 -15.95
N ALA A 206 -24.46 -18.46 -16.33
CA ALA A 206 -25.39 -18.48 -17.45
C ALA A 206 -24.70 -18.78 -18.79
N ALA A 207 -23.44 -18.34 -18.96
CA ALA A 207 -22.62 -18.67 -20.12
C ALA A 207 -21.99 -20.08 -20.06
N GLY A 208 -22.23 -20.86 -19.01
CA GLY A 208 -21.62 -22.18 -18.80
C GLY A 208 -20.11 -22.11 -18.52
N ARG A 209 -19.61 -20.98 -18.01
CA ARG A 209 -18.19 -20.68 -17.79
C ARG A 209 -17.83 -20.51 -16.32
N CYS A 210 -18.64 -21.03 -15.39
CA CYS A 210 -18.36 -20.90 -13.96
C CYS A 210 -18.51 -22.20 -13.18
N THR A 211 -17.66 -22.37 -12.17
CA THR A 211 -17.78 -23.36 -11.10
C THR A 211 -17.30 -22.72 -9.80
N ALA A 212 -17.92 -23.04 -8.67
CA ALA A 212 -17.56 -22.51 -7.37
C ALA A 212 -17.23 -23.64 -6.38
N VAL A 213 -16.15 -23.44 -5.62
CA VAL A 213 -15.71 -24.31 -4.53
C VAL A 213 -15.68 -23.46 -3.26
N LEU A 214 -16.55 -23.75 -2.31
CA LEU A 214 -16.65 -23.05 -1.03
C LEU A 214 -16.11 -23.95 0.10
N GLY A 215 -15.41 -23.33 1.05
CA GLY A 215 -14.74 -24.01 2.14
C GLY A 215 -15.57 -24.03 3.41
N LEU A 216 -15.65 -25.20 4.04
CA LEU A 216 -16.27 -25.40 5.35
C LEU A 216 -15.21 -25.76 6.40
N THR A 217 -15.37 -25.23 7.62
CA THR A 217 -14.55 -25.54 8.79
C THR A 217 -15.08 -26.73 9.58
N GLY A 218 -16.35 -27.10 9.38
CA GLY A 218 -17.05 -28.11 10.20
C GLY A 218 -17.67 -27.52 11.47
N ASP A 219 -17.54 -26.21 11.69
CA ASP A 219 -18.21 -25.48 12.76
C ASP A 219 -19.38 -24.67 12.21
N ALA A 220 -20.57 -24.83 12.80
CA ALA A 220 -21.80 -24.23 12.27
C ALA A 220 -21.77 -22.69 12.25
N GLN A 221 -21.15 -22.06 13.26
CA GLN A 221 -21.05 -20.60 13.32
C GLN A 221 -20.03 -20.06 12.31
N GLY A 222 -18.87 -20.71 12.20
CA GLY A 222 -17.83 -20.40 11.21
C GLY A 222 -18.29 -20.60 9.76
N ASP A 223 -19.16 -21.60 9.53
CA ASP A 223 -19.67 -21.95 8.20
C ASP A 223 -20.86 -21.09 7.74
N ALA A 224 -21.52 -20.37 8.65
CA ALA A 224 -22.72 -19.58 8.32
C ALA A 224 -22.52 -18.60 7.14
N PRO A 225 -21.41 -17.84 7.02
CA PRO A 225 -21.17 -16.98 5.87
C PRO A 225 -21.00 -17.75 4.55
N ALA A 226 -20.29 -18.88 4.58
CA ALA A 226 -20.08 -19.71 3.39
C ALA A 226 -21.40 -20.34 2.92
N ARG A 227 -22.22 -20.84 3.87
CA ARG A 227 -23.55 -21.40 3.58
C ARG A 227 -24.52 -20.35 3.03
N SER A 228 -24.51 -19.13 3.58
CA SER A 228 -25.31 -18.01 3.05
C SER A 228 -24.91 -17.65 1.62
N LEU A 229 -23.60 -17.64 1.33
CA LEU A 229 -23.09 -17.41 -0.02
C LEU A 229 -23.51 -18.55 -0.98
N ALA A 230 -23.36 -19.81 -0.56
CA ALA A 230 -23.76 -20.98 -1.32
C ALA A 230 -25.25 -20.91 -1.70
N ALA A 231 -26.12 -20.70 -0.72
CA ALA A 231 -27.57 -20.60 -0.92
C ALA A 231 -27.96 -19.52 -1.94
N THR A 232 -27.18 -18.44 -2.04
CA THR A 232 -27.46 -17.47 -3.11
C THR A 232 -26.95 -17.89 -4.47
N LEU A 233 -25.76 -18.51 -4.53
CA LEU A 233 -25.17 -18.99 -5.77
C LEU A 233 -25.92 -20.19 -6.37
N GLU A 234 -26.68 -20.94 -5.58
CA GLU A 234 -27.49 -22.07 -6.04
C GLU A 234 -28.48 -21.70 -7.15
N ARG A 235 -28.98 -20.45 -7.15
CA ARG A 235 -29.86 -19.96 -8.22
C ARG A 235 -29.20 -19.95 -9.59
N ALA A 236 -27.88 -19.75 -9.62
CA ALA A 236 -27.10 -19.61 -10.85
C ALA A 236 -26.30 -20.87 -11.20
N LEU A 237 -25.77 -21.58 -10.19
CA LEU A 237 -24.88 -22.74 -10.36
C LEU A 237 -25.58 -24.09 -10.07
N GLY A 238 -26.86 -24.07 -9.71
CA GLY A 238 -27.58 -25.26 -9.28
C GLY A 238 -27.26 -25.68 -7.84
N PRO A 239 -27.85 -26.79 -7.36
CA PRO A 239 -27.75 -27.21 -5.95
C PRO A 239 -26.30 -27.47 -5.55
N ALA A 240 -25.94 -27.08 -4.32
CA ALA A 240 -24.61 -27.34 -3.79
C ALA A 240 -24.42 -28.84 -3.50
N GLU A 241 -23.34 -29.41 -4.01
CA GLU A 241 -22.88 -30.74 -3.57
C GLU A 241 -21.97 -30.58 -2.36
N GLU A 242 -22.43 -31.03 -1.20
CA GLU A 242 -21.70 -30.96 0.06
C GLU A 242 -20.96 -32.26 0.34
N GLN A 243 -19.64 -32.17 0.50
CA GLN A 243 -18.84 -33.23 1.07
C GLN A 243 -19.03 -33.24 2.60
N PRO A 244 -18.99 -34.43 3.24
CA PRO A 244 -19.12 -34.51 4.69
C PRO A 244 -18.13 -33.56 5.37
N PRO A 245 -18.58 -32.76 6.36
CA PRO A 245 -17.68 -31.88 7.08
C PRO A 245 -16.59 -32.70 7.75
N GLY A 246 -15.36 -32.21 7.69
CA GLY A 246 -14.26 -32.77 8.47
C GLY A 246 -14.43 -32.45 9.95
N GLU A 247 -13.69 -33.17 10.80
CA GLU A 247 -13.61 -32.81 12.21
C GLU A 247 -12.98 -31.40 12.34
N PRO A 248 -13.61 -30.47 13.06
CA PRO A 248 -13.11 -29.12 13.17
C PRO A 248 -11.72 -29.13 13.84
N PRO A 249 -10.71 -28.43 13.28
CA PRO A 249 -9.38 -28.44 13.84
C PRO A 249 -9.38 -27.81 15.23
N ALA A 250 -8.97 -28.56 16.25
CA ALA A 250 -8.80 -28.08 17.62
C ALA A 250 -7.38 -27.59 17.87
N ALA A 251 -7.22 -26.60 18.76
CA ALA A 251 -5.92 -26.20 19.26
C ALA A 251 -5.28 -27.36 20.01
N THR A 252 -4.05 -27.73 19.64
CA THR A 252 -3.31 -28.83 20.28
C THR A 252 -2.53 -28.37 21.51
N GLN A 253 -2.25 -27.08 21.61
CA GLN A 253 -1.50 -26.49 22.71
C GLN A 253 -1.93 -25.03 22.89
N ILE A 254 -2.04 -24.59 24.14
CA ILE A 254 -2.26 -23.20 24.53
C ILE A 254 -1.11 -22.84 25.48
N VAL A 255 -0.40 -21.75 25.20
CA VAL A 255 0.73 -21.29 26.00
C VAL A 255 0.46 -19.87 26.46
N ALA A 256 0.54 -19.63 27.77
CA ALA A 256 0.47 -18.30 28.35
C ALA A 256 1.88 -17.75 28.58
N VAL A 257 2.12 -16.52 28.14
CA VAL A 257 3.40 -15.80 28.31
C VAL A 257 3.11 -14.34 28.70
N THR A 258 4.15 -13.57 29.00
CA THR A 258 4.02 -12.24 29.63
C THR A 258 3.64 -11.14 28.65
N ASP A 259 4.13 -11.21 27.41
CA ASP A 259 4.03 -10.15 26.42
C ASP A 259 4.23 -10.67 24.99
N ALA A 260 4.03 -9.78 24.01
CA ALA A 260 4.16 -10.10 22.60
C ALA A 260 5.57 -10.54 22.18
N GLU A 261 6.62 -10.11 22.87
CA GLU A 261 7.99 -10.51 22.56
C GLU A 261 8.20 -11.98 22.94
N GLU A 262 7.74 -12.39 24.12
CA GLU A 262 7.75 -13.79 24.54
C GLU A 262 6.81 -14.67 23.71
N GLU A 263 5.69 -14.13 23.21
CA GLU A 263 4.82 -14.86 22.27
C GLU A 263 5.56 -15.21 20.98
N VAL A 264 6.25 -14.24 20.37
CA VAL A 264 7.05 -14.45 19.15
C VAL A 264 8.20 -15.42 19.43
N ARG A 265 8.90 -15.27 20.56
CA ARG A 265 9.99 -16.18 20.95
C ARG A 265 9.50 -17.61 21.16
N THR A 266 8.31 -17.76 21.72
CA THR A 266 7.65 -19.07 21.91
C THR A 266 7.22 -19.68 20.59
N ALA A 267 6.70 -18.87 19.65
CA ALA A 267 6.41 -19.31 18.30
C ALA A 267 7.69 -19.78 17.57
N LEU A 268 8.79 -19.04 17.70
CA LEU A 268 10.09 -19.41 17.14
C LEU A 268 10.64 -20.72 17.73
N ARG A 269 10.48 -20.93 19.04
CA ARG A 269 10.83 -22.19 19.71
C ARG A 269 10.00 -23.35 19.14
N SER A 270 8.70 -23.15 18.99
CA SER A 270 7.77 -24.14 18.41
C SER A 270 8.12 -24.47 16.95
N ILE A 271 8.49 -23.47 16.15
CA ILE A 271 8.99 -23.65 14.78
C ILE A 271 10.25 -24.53 14.80
N SER A 272 11.21 -24.20 15.67
CA SER A 272 12.48 -24.91 15.78
C SER A 272 12.30 -26.37 16.20
N GLU A 273 11.40 -26.64 17.14
CA GLU A 273 11.04 -28.00 17.57
C GLU A 273 10.40 -28.80 16.42
N ARG A 274 9.43 -28.22 15.72
CA ARG A 274 8.78 -28.88 14.57
C ARG A 274 9.75 -29.10 13.41
N LEU A 275 10.69 -28.18 13.20
CA LEU A 275 11.74 -28.32 12.19
C LEU A 275 12.68 -29.47 12.53
N ARG A 276 13.11 -29.60 13.79
CA ARG A 276 13.89 -30.75 14.27
C ARG A 276 13.13 -32.07 14.16
N ALA A 277 11.81 -32.04 14.33
CA ALA A 277 10.93 -33.19 14.12
C ALA A 277 10.66 -33.50 12.63
N GLY A 278 11.28 -32.78 11.69
CA GLY A 278 11.20 -33.05 10.25
C GLY A 278 10.07 -32.34 9.51
N THR A 279 9.30 -31.46 10.17
CA THR A 279 8.30 -30.64 9.46
C THR A 279 9.02 -29.50 8.72
N PRO A 280 8.86 -29.37 7.39
CA PRO A 280 9.55 -28.32 6.65
C PRO A 280 8.88 -26.95 6.86
N LEU A 281 9.67 -25.86 6.79
CA LEU A 281 9.19 -24.49 7.07
C LEU A 281 7.98 -24.06 6.23
N HIS A 282 7.91 -24.46 4.96
CA HIS A 282 6.79 -24.11 4.07
C HIS A 282 5.45 -24.79 4.46
N ARG A 283 5.45 -25.67 5.47
CA ARG A 283 4.25 -26.27 6.08
C ARG A 283 3.85 -25.57 7.39
N MET A 284 4.57 -24.55 7.81
CA MET A 284 4.30 -23.78 9.03
C MET A 284 3.82 -22.38 8.65
N ALA A 285 2.88 -21.85 9.42
CA ALA A 285 2.41 -20.48 9.31
C ALA A 285 2.31 -19.88 10.70
N VAL A 286 2.77 -18.64 10.86
CA VAL A 286 2.58 -17.84 12.07
C VAL A 286 1.56 -16.76 11.73
N LEU A 287 0.50 -16.70 12.51
CA LEU A 287 -0.59 -15.74 12.34
C LEU A 287 -0.67 -14.90 13.60
N TYR A 288 -0.92 -13.60 13.43
CA TYR A 288 -1.11 -12.65 14.51
C TYR A 288 -2.37 -11.82 14.26
N PRO A 289 -3.09 -11.41 15.31
CA PRO A 289 -4.36 -10.69 15.17
C PRO A 289 -4.17 -9.26 14.65
N ALA A 290 -3.02 -8.63 14.93
CA ALA A 290 -2.68 -7.28 14.52
C ALA A 290 -1.20 -7.17 14.15
N ALA A 291 -0.87 -6.33 13.17
CA ALA A 291 0.51 -6.12 12.75
C ALA A 291 1.37 -5.45 13.84
N GLN A 292 0.79 -4.56 14.64
CA GLN A 292 1.47 -3.98 15.78
C GLN A 292 1.05 -4.71 17.07
N PRO A 293 2.00 -5.18 17.91
CA PRO A 293 3.46 -5.10 17.75
C PRO A 293 4.11 -6.27 16.96
N TYR A 294 3.34 -7.28 16.57
CA TYR A 294 3.86 -8.59 16.15
C TYR A 294 4.70 -8.62 14.86
N ALA A 295 4.35 -7.85 13.84
CA ALA A 295 4.97 -7.99 12.51
C ALA A 295 6.47 -7.66 12.53
N LEU A 296 6.85 -6.55 13.20
CA LEU A 296 8.25 -6.15 13.32
C LEU A 296 9.02 -7.07 14.25
N LEU A 297 8.46 -7.38 15.42
CA LEU A 297 9.07 -8.32 16.36
C LEU A 297 9.35 -9.68 15.72
N ALA A 298 8.39 -10.22 14.96
CA ALA A 298 8.54 -11.48 14.26
C ALA A 298 9.61 -11.43 13.17
N ASP A 299 9.61 -10.39 12.32
CA ASP A 299 10.63 -10.25 11.26
C ASP A 299 12.05 -10.12 11.84
N GLU A 300 12.23 -9.29 12.87
CA GLU A 300 13.53 -9.11 13.52
C GLU A 300 14.00 -10.39 14.21
N GLN A 301 13.16 -11.04 15.01
CA GLN A 301 13.54 -12.26 15.72
C GLN A 301 13.78 -13.44 14.78
N PHE A 302 12.96 -13.61 13.73
CA PHE A 302 13.15 -14.68 12.76
C PHE A 302 14.42 -14.44 11.93
N ARG A 303 14.70 -13.19 11.53
CA ARG A 303 15.96 -12.84 10.84
C ARG A 303 17.17 -13.07 11.74
N ALA A 304 17.12 -12.64 13.00
CA ALA A 304 18.18 -12.87 13.98
C ALA A 304 18.45 -14.36 14.24
N ALA A 305 17.40 -15.18 14.23
CA ALA A 305 17.50 -16.64 14.37
C ALA A 305 17.88 -17.37 13.08
N GLY A 306 18.02 -16.65 11.95
CA GLY A 306 18.33 -17.23 10.65
C GLY A 306 17.21 -18.11 10.09
N VAL A 307 15.95 -17.89 10.50
CA VAL A 307 14.78 -18.62 10.00
C VAL A 307 14.22 -17.91 8.77
N PRO A 308 14.30 -18.53 7.57
CA PRO A 308 13.70 -17.96 6.37
C PRO A 308 12.17 -17.90 6.52
N HIS A 309 11.60 -16.73 6.26
CA HIS A 309 10.18 -16.50 6.35
C HIS A 309 9.69 -15.59 5.21
N ASN A 310 8.38 -15.59 4.98
CA ASN A 310 7.72 -14.74 3.99
C ASN A 310 6.38 -14.27 4.58
N GLY A 311 6.11 -12.98 4.51
CA GLY A 311 4.90 -12.36 5.03
C GLY A 311 4.67 -10.98 4.44
N PRO A 312 3.61 -10.28 4.88
CA PRO A 312 3.36 -8.89 4.53
C PRO A 312 4.58 -8.01 4.84
N ALA A 313 4.79 -6.97 4.04
CA ALA A 313 5.85 -6.00 4.29
C ALA A 313 5.68 -5.38 5.68
N VAL A 314 6.77 -5.41 6.46
CA VAL A 314 6.81 -4.91 7.84
C VAL A 314 7.06 -3.41 7.89
N ARG A 315 7.76 -2.88 6.89
CA ARG A 315 8.06 -1.46 6.74
C ARG A 315 7.04 -0.81 5.81
N THR A 316 6.53 0.33 6.22
CA THR A 316 5.74 1.23 5.36
C THR A 316 6.67 2.01 4.43
N LEU A 317 6.13 2.54 3.32
CA LEU A 317 6.90 3.44 2.45
C LEU A 317 7.47 4.65 3.22
N ALA A 318 6.75 5.15 4.24
CA ALA A 318 7.21 6.24 5.10
C ALA A 318 8.50 5.91 5.88
N GLN A 319 8.87 4.64 6.03
CA GLN A 319 10.09 4.18 6.72
C GLN A 319 11.25 3.86 5.76
N THR A 320 11.04 3.98 4.45
CA THR A 320 12.06 3.73 3.40
C THR A 320 12.98 4.95 3.24
N LEU A 321 14.07 4.83 2.47
CA LEU A 321 14.94 5.96 2.16
C LEU A 321 14.14 7.11 1.50
N ALA A 322 13.44 6.80 0.40
CA ALA A 322 12.64 7.78 -0.34
C ALA A 322 11.55 8.42 0.53
N GLY A 323 10.76 7.60 1.23
CA GLY A 323 9.65 8.11 2.05
C GLY A 323 10.11 8.96 3.23
N ARG A 324 11.17 8.56 3.94
CA ARG A 324 11.72 9.36 5.06
C ARG A 324 12.31 10.68 4.57
N THR A 325 13.02 10.66 3.44
CA THR A 325 13.61 11.88 2.88
C THR A 325 12.52 12.86 2.47
N LEU A 326 11.51 12.42 1.71
CA LEU A 326 10.42 13.29 1.26
C LEU A 326 9.57 13.80 2.42
N LEU A 327 9.06 12.91 3.28
CA LEU A 327 8.23 13.33 4.42
C LEU A 327 9.01 14.20 5.41
N GLY A 328 10.31 13.92 5.60
CA GLY A 328 11.17 14.76 6.42
C GLY A 328 11.36 16.15 5.83
N LEU A 329 11.56 16.27 4.51
CA LEU A 329 11.64 17.56 3.81
C LEU A 329 10.37 18.40 4.02
N LEU A 330 9.19 17.80 3.85
CA LEU A 330 7.91 18.50 4.06
C LEU A 330 7.77 19.02 5.50
N ARG A 331 8.23 18.22 6.48
CA ARG A 331 8.23 18.61 7.91
C ARG A 331 9.23 19.70 8.25
N LEU A 332 10.29 19.92 7.46
CA LEU A 332 11.26 21.00 7.74
C LEU A 332 10.60 22.37 7.69
N HIS A 333 9.67 22.57 6.76
CA HIS A 333 8.94 23.81 6.64
C HIS A 333 8.01 24.04 7.85
N GLU A 334 7.23 23.01 8.23
CA GLU A 334 6.38 23.04 9.43
C GLU A 334 7.17 23.31 10.71
N ALA A 335 8.40 22.79 10.78
CA ALA A 335 9.32 22.98 11.89
C ALA A 335 10.09 24.31 11.85
N ASP A 336 9.82 25.20 10.88
CA ASP A 336 10.58 26.45 10.66
C ASP A 336 12.10 26.20 10.60
N PHE A 337 12.52 25.15 9.88
CA PHE A 337 13.93 24.75 9.75
C PHE A 337 14.67 24.70 11.10
N ARG A 338 14.03 24.19 12.16
CA ARG A 338 14.70 23.95 13.45
C ARG A 338 15.97 23.13 13.25
N ARG A 339 17.03 23.49 13.99
CA ARG A 339 18.35 22.84 13.88
C ARG A 339 18.25 21.33 14.00
N GLU A 340 17.56 20.88 15.03
CA GLU A 340 17.30 19.47 15.32
C GLU A 340 16.62 18.77 14.14
N ALA A 341 15.51 19.33 13.63
CA ALA A 341 14.78 18.74 12.50
C ALA A 341 15.63 18.59 11.23
N VAL A 342 16.47 19.59 10.90
CA VAL A 342 17.37 19.54 9.73
C VAL A 342 18.43 18.44 9.91
N LEU A 343 19.02 18.33 11.10
CA LEU A 343 20.08 17.36 11.36
C LEU A 343 19.56 15.93 11.52
N ASP A 344 18.38 15.76 12.11
CA ASP A 344 17.66 14.48 12.16
C ASP A 344 17.35 13.99 10.75
N TRP A 345 16.87 14.89 9.88
CA TRP A 345 16.61 14.57 8.48
C TRP A 345 17.88 14.17 7.72
N LEU A 346 18.97 14.92 7.89
CA LEU A 346 20.28 14.59 7.31
C LEU A 346 20.83 13.25 7.79
N SER A 347 20.50 12.85 9.02
CA SER A 347 20.95 11.59 9.61
C SER A 347 20.03 10.42 9.26
N ALA A 348 18.78 10.69 8.86
CA ALA A 348 17.81 9.66 8.53
C ALA A 348 18.15 8.91 7.24
N ALA A 349 18.70 9.58 6.22
CA ALA A 349 18.95 9.02 4.90
C ALA A 349 20.34 9.43 4.37
N PRO A 350 20.90 8.75 3.34
CA PRO A 350 22.18 9.15 2.74
C PRO A 350 22.03 10.42 1.88
N VAL A 351 21.66 11.53 2.50
CA VAL A 351 21.38 12.82 1.85
C VAL A 351 22.64 13.38 1.22
N LEU A 352 22.57 13.74 -0.05
CA LEU A 352 23.69 14.30 -0.81
C LEU A 352 23.89 15.78 -0.52
N GLU A 353 25.10 16.17 -0.16
CA GLU A 353 25.47 17.58 0.01
C GLU A 353 25.28 18.36 -1.31
N ARG A 354 25.74 17.79 -2.42
CA ARG A 354 25.64 18.36 -3.76
C ARG A 354 25.10 17.31 -4.71
N ASP A 355 24.52 17.75 -5.81
CA ASP A 355 24.11 16.83 -6.88
C ASP A 355 25.32 16.00 -7.36
N GLY A 356 25.13 14.68 -7.48
CA GLY A 356 26.20 13.70 -7.73
C GLY A 356 27.32 13.63 -6.69
N GLY A 357 27.26 14.42 -5.61
CA GLY A 357 28.34 14.60 -4.63
C GLY A 357 28.40 13.52 -3.55
N HIS A 358 29.11 13.81 -2.47
CA HIS A 358 29.17 12.95 -1.29
C HIS A 358 27.96 13.15 -0.36
N VAL A 359 27.72 12.16 0.49
CA VAL A 359 26.73 12.26 1.58
C VAL A 359 27.14 13.39 2.52
N ALA A 360 26.16 14.19 2.93
CA ALA A 360 26.33 15.28 3.87
C ALA A 360 26.89 14.77 5.20
N PRO A 361 27.95 15.39 5.75
CA PRO A 361 28.57 14.94 7.00
C PRO A 361 27.76 15.43 8.22
N ALA A 362 26.58 14.84 8.43
CA ALA A 362 25.57 15.28 9.41
C ALA A 362 26.13 15.54 10.82
N HIS A 363 26.89 14.60 11.37
CA HIS A 363 27.51 14.75 12.70
C HIS A 363 28.47 15.95 12.78
N ARG A 364 29.28 16.17 11.74
CA ARG A 364 30.22 17.30 11.69
C ARG A 364 29.45 18.63 11.63
N TRP A 365 28.37 18.65 10.88
CA TRP A 365 27.50 19.82 10.74
C TRP A 365 26.66 20.09 11.99
N ASP A 366 26.30 19.08 12.78
CA ASP A 366 25.66 19.28 14.09
C ASP A 366 26.57 20.08 15.03
N VAL A 367 27.81 19.63 15.20
CA VAL A 367 28.80 20.31 16.06
C VAL A 367 29.01 21.77 15.62
N LEU A 368 29.16 22.02 14.32
CA LEU A 368 29.40 23.37 13.79
C LEU A 368 28.16 24.28 13.90
N SER A 369 26.97 23.78 13.56
CA SER A 369 25.73 24.56 13.68
C SER A 369 25.38 24.89 15.13
N ARG A 370 25.67 23.97 16.06
CA ARG A 370 25.60 24.23 17.50
C ARG A 370 26.59 25.31 17.92
N GLY A 371 27.86 25.20 17.49
CA GLY A 371 28.90 26.21 17.76
C GLY A 371 28.59 27.59 17.19
N ALA A 372 27.90 27.64 16.05
CA ALA A 372 27.40 28.87 15.43
C ALA A 372 26.17 29.47 16.14
N GLY A 373 25.54 28.74 17.07
CA GLY A 373 24.34 29.19 17.79
C GLY A 373 23.08 29.18 16.94
N VAL A 374 22.96 28.23 16.01
CA VAL A 374 21.74 28.01 15.20
C VAL A 374 20.66 27.33 16.04
N VAL A 375 19.41 27.78 15.89
CA VAL A 375 18.22 27.25 16.57
C VAL A 375 17.10 26.94 15.59
N ARG A 376 16.65 27.89 14.77
CA ARG A 376 15.57 27.73 13.79
C ARG A 376 15.55 28.88 12.77
N GLY A 377 14.92 28.64 11.62
CA GLY A 377 14.61 29.62 10.58
C GLY A 377 15.73 29.75 9.56
N ALA A 378 15.38 29.69 8.27
CA ALA A 378 16.35 29.75 7.17
C ALA A 378 17.23 31.01 7.18
N ALA A 379 16.65 32.17 7.51
CA ALA A 379 17.41 33.41 7.64
C ALA A 379 18.44 33.34 8.79
N GLN A 380 18.07 32.74 9.92
CA GLN A 380 18.99 32.57 11.04
C GLN A 380 20.13 31.62 10.70
N TRP A 381 19.86 30.52 10.00
CA TRP A 381 20.89 29.61 9.50
C TRP A 381 21.95 30.38 8.68
N ARG A 382 21.49 31.15 7.69
CA ARG A 382 22.35 31.98 6.84
C ARG A 382 23.18 32.97 7.66
N ASP A 383 22.54 33.72 8.56
CA ASP A 383 23.20 34.77 9.36
C ASP A 383 24.19 34.22 10.39
N ARG A 384 23.83 33.13 11.08
CA ARG A 384 24.65 32.53 12.15
C ARG A 384 25.85 31.80 11.57
N LEU A 385 25.66 31.01 10.50
CA LEU A 385 26.77 30.33 9.84
C LEU A 385 27.69 31.33 9.14
N GLY A 386 27.16 32.36 8.49
CA GLY A 386 27.97 33.42 7.89
C GLY A 386 28.82 34.17 8.92
N ARG A 387 28.26 34.49 10.09
CA ARG A 387 29.04 35.06 11.21
C ARG A 387 30.08 34.10 11.75
N HIS A 388 29.75 32.82 11.88
CA HIS A 388 30.67 31.80 12.38
C HIS A 388 31.86 31.60 11.43
N ALA A 389 31.61 31.55 10.11
CA ALA A 389 32.65 31.48 9.08
C ALA A 389 33.58 32.70 9.15
N ARG A 390 33.04 33.93 9.26
CA ARG A 390 33.86 35.13 9.44
C ARG A 390 34.73 35.07 10.69
N LEU A 391 34.17 34.65 11.82
CA LEU A 391 34.92 34.47 13.07
C LEU A 391 36.06 33.45 12.93
N LEU A 392 35.80 32.31 12.28
CA LEU A 392 36.84 31.30 12.01
C LEU A 392 37.93 31.84 11.09
N GLY A 393 37.57 32.61 10.05
CA GLY A 393 38.52 33.28 9.16
C GLY A 393 39.39 34.31 9.86
N GLU A 394 38.81 35.13 10.73
CA GLU A 394 39.54 36.10 11.57
C GLU A 394 40.52 35.40 12.51
N ARG A 395 40.10 34.28 13.15
CA ARG A 395 40.98 33.48 14.02
C ARG A 395 42.12 32.84 13.24
N LEU A 396 41.86 32.34 12.03
CA LEU A 396 42.88 31.79 11.15
C LEU A 396 43.89 32.86 10.73
N ALA A 397 43.42 34.05 10.35
CA ALA A 397 44.27 35.18 10.00
C ALA A 397 45.11 35.69 11.19
N ALA A 398 44.53 35.70 12.40
CA ALA A 398 45.25 36.04 13.62
C ALA A 398 46.33 35.00 13.96
N LEU A 399 46.04 33.71 13.80
CA LEU A 399 47.00 32.63 14.00
C LEU A 399 48.16 32.72 12.99
N ALA A 400 47.88 33.08 11.73
CA ALA A 400 48.90 33.25 10.69
C ALA A 400 49.93 34.36 11.00
N ARG A 401 49.58 35.33 11.84
CA ARG A 401 50.46 36.44 12.28
C ARG A 401 51.30 36.10 13.51
N LYS A 402 51.08 34.97 14.16
CA LYS A 402 51.89 34.54 15.32
C LYS A 402 53.20 33.89 14.85
N ASP A 403 54.27 34.07 15.64
CA ASP A 403 55.56 33.42 15.38
C ASP A 403 55.46 31.89 15.57
N GLU A 404 54.78 31.44 16.62
CA GLU A 404 54.43 30.04 16.84
C GLU A 404 53.08 29.69 16.22
N ARG A 405 53.09 28.76 15.25
CA ARG A 405 51.92 28.34 14.47
C ARG A 405 51.78 26.82 14.51
N PRO A 406 51.06 26.27 15.51
CA PRO A 406 50.82 24.84 15.56
C PRO A 406 50.04 24.38 14.32
N ALA A 407 50.65 23.54 13.48
CA ALA A 407 50.08 23.13 12.19
C ALA A 407 48.69 22.47 12.34
N TRP A 408 48.46 21.73 13.42
CA TRP A 408 47.18 21.10 13.72
C TRP A 408 46.06 22.10 14.02
N GLU A 409 46.38 23.26 14.62
CA GLU A 409 45.40 24.27 14.97
C GLU A 409 44.92 25.02 13.72
N SER A 410 45.85 25.41 12.84
CA SER A 410 45.54 25.98 11.52
C SER A 410 44.71 25.02 10.68
N ALA A 411 45.14 23.75 10.57
CA ALA A 411 44.42 22.74 9.79
C ALA A 411 43.00 22.50 10.31
N ARG A 412 42.80 22.52 11.64
CA ARG A 412 41.47 22.40 12.25
C ARG A 412 40.58 23.60 11.93
N LEU A 413 41.08 24.83 12.11
CA LEU A 413 40.33 26.05 11.81
C LEU A 413 39.95 26.14 10.32
N GLU A 414 40.86 25.78 9.42
CA GLU A 414 40.60 25.70 7.99
C GLU A 414 39.52 24.65 7.67
N ALA A 415 39.58 23.48 8.31
CA ALA A 415 38.56 22.45 8.12
C ALA A 415 37.20 22.90 8.67
N ASP A 416 37.15 23.50 9.85
CA ASP A 416 35.93 24.06 10.45
C ASP A 416 35.32 25.14 9.55
N LEU A 417 36.15 26.03 9.00
CA LEU A 417 35.73 27.08 8.07
C LEU A 417 35.12 26.46 6.81
N ARG A 418 35.83 25.55 6.13
CA ARG A 418 35.33 24.87 4.93
C ARG A 418 34.02 24.13 5.17
N HIS A 419 33.88 23.44 6.30
CA HIS A 419 32.64 22.72 6.62
C HIS A 419 31.49 23.68 6.97
N THR A 420 31.78 24.83 7.60
CA THR A 420 30.78 25.86 7.90
C THR A 420 30.26 26.50 6.61
N GLU A 421 31.14 26.81 5.66
CA GLU A 421 30.76 27.34 4.35
C GLU A 421 29.95 26.34 3.53
N ARG A 422 30.36 25.06 3.51
CA ARG A 422 29.60 23.98 2.88
C ARG A 422 28.22 23.80 3.49
N LEU A 423 28.12 23.81 4.82
CA LEU A 423 26.84 23.74 5.52
C LEU A 423 25.97 24.96 5.20
N ALA A 424 26.53 26.17 5.18
CA ALA A 424 25.81 27.39 4.84
C ALA A 424 25.21 27.29 3.43
N ALA A 425 26.03 26.91 2.43
CA ALA A 425 25.59 26.71 1.06
C ALA A 425 24.49 25.63 0.96
N PHE A 426 24.66 24.51 1.65
CA PHE A 426 23.67 23.43 1.68
C PHE A 426 22.33 23.89 2.27
N THR A 427 22.35 24.52 3.44
CA THR A 427 21.11 24.97 4.12
C THR A 427 20.39 26.08 3.36
N ASP A 428 21.13 26.93 2.64
CA ASP A 428 20.55 27.96 1.79
C ASP A 428 19.85 27.35 0.57
N GLU A 429 20.50 26.39 -0.11
CA GLU A 429 19.88 25.62 -1.20
C GLU A 429 18.66 24.83 -0.70
N LEU A 430 18.79 24.17 0.45
CA LEU A 430 17.71 23.40 1.07
C LEU A 430 16.50 24.27 1.35
N ALA A 431 16.69 25.44 1.95
CA ALA A 431 15.61 26.36 2.24
C ALA A 431 14.93 26.89 0.96
N GLN A 432 15.71 27.14 -0.10
CA GLN A 432 15.17 27.60 -1.39
C GLN A 432 14.36 26.51 -2.09
N ARG A 433 14.89 25.28 -2.16
CA ARG A 433 14.22 24.16 -2.84
C ARG A 433 13.04 23.60 -2.06
N ALA A 434 13.12 23.56 -0.73
CA ALA A 434 12.04 23.05 0.12
C ALA A 434 10.88 24.04 0.28
N ALA A 435 11.00 25.26 -0.22
CA ALA A 435 9.87 26.16 -0.39
C ALA A 435 9.16 25.79 -1.70
N PRO A 436 7.90 25.32 -1.66
CA PRO A 436 7.17 25.01 -2.89
C PRO A 436 6.99 26.27 -3.76
N GLY A 437 6.84 27.45 -3.16
CA GLY A 437 6.61 28.68 -3.90
C GLY A 437 5.13 28.84 -4.30
N GLY A 438 4.88 29.45 -5.46
CA GLY A 438 3.53 29.70 -5.99
C GLY A 438 2.95 28.55 -6.82
N LEU A 439 3.32 27.30 -6.54
CA LEU A 439 2.74 26.12 -7.19
C LEU A 439 1.25 26.09 -6.90
N ALA A 440 0.45 25.81 -7.92
CA ALA A 440 -1.00 25.88 -7.87
C ALA A 440 -1.67 24.52 -8.11
N SER A 441 -0.96 23.55 -8.72
CA SER A 441 -1.53 22.26 -9.12
C SER A 441 -0.81 21.05 -8.48
N TRP A 442 -1.51 19.94 -8.35
CA TRP A 442 -0.95 18.68 -7.84
C TRP A 442 0.15 18.13 -8.74
N ALA A 443 0.05 18.30 -10.07
CA ALA A 443 1.12 17.91 -10.98
C ALA A 443 2.41 18.68 -10.72
N GLU A 444 2.30 19.98 -10.44
CA GLU A 444 3.45 20.82 -10.07
C GLU A 444 4.07 20.38 -8.74
N PHE A 445 3.26 20.11 -7.71
CA PHE A 445 3.75 19.58 -6.43
C PHE A 445 4.40 18.20 -6.57
N ALA A 446 3.85 17.32 -7.39
CA ALA A 446 4.41 15.98 -7.63
C ALA A 446 5.76 16.06 -8.36
N ALA A 447 5.87 16.93 -9.37
CA ALA A 447 7.14 17.19 -10.07
C ALA A 447 8.20 17.76 -9.11
N TRP A 448 7.83 18.76 -8.32
CA TRP A 448 8.69 19.35 -7.29
C TRP A 448 9.19 18.30 -6.27
N ALA A 449 8.31 17.42 -5.80
CA ALA A 449 8.68 16.34 -4.88
C ALA A 449 9.67 15.34 -5.50
N ARG A 450 9.54 15.02 -6.81
CA ARG A 450 10.51 14.16 -7.52
C ARG A 450 11.86 14.83 -7.66
N GLU A 451 11.89 16.11 -8.02
CA GLU A 451 13.13 16.88 -8.13
C GLU A 451 13.88 16.92 -6.79
N LEU A 452 13.16 17.06 -5.67
CA LEU A 452 13.74 16.99 -4.34
C LEU A 452 14.35 15.61 -4.04
N LEU A 453 13.64 14.53 -4.35
CA LEU A 453 14.14 13.17 -4.16
C LEU A 453 15.40 12.92 -4.99
N GLU A 454 15.37 13.27 -6.27
CA GLU A 454 16.52 13.12 -7.17
C GLU A 454 17.72 13.95 -6.69
N ARG A 455 17.49 15.21 -6.30
CA ARG A 455 18.55 16.09 -5.79
C ARG A 455 19.21 15.56 -4.53
N TYR A 456 18.44 15.03 -3.58
CA TYR A 456 18.96 14.66 -2.26
C TYR A 456 19.33 13.18 -2.11
N LEU A 457 18.84 12.29 -2.96
CA LEU A 457 19.18 10.86 -2.94
C LEU A 457 19.99 10.42 -4.17
N GLY A 458 20.04 11.24 -5.22
CA GLY A 458 20.69 10.96 -6.50
C GLY A 458 19.78 10.22 -7.47
N GLY A 459 20.11 10.32 -8.76
CA GLY A 459 19.42 9.62 -9.84
C GLY A 459 19.76 8.12 -9.93
N GLU A 460 19.32 7.49 -11.02
CA GLU A 460 19.33 6.03 -11.23
C GLU A 460 20.70 5.38 -10.99
N GLY A 461 21.79 6.05 -11.40
CA GLY A 461 23.15 5.51 -11.26
C GLY A 461 23.56 5.24 -9.80
N ARG A 462 23.11 6.06 -8.85
CA ARG A 462 23.37 5.85 -7.42
C ARG A 462 22.37 4.88 -6.79
N GLN A 463 21.13 4.91 -7.25
CA GLN A 463 20.07 4.01 -6.81
C GLN A 463 20.37 2.55 -7.19
N ALA A 464 21.16 2.29 -8.24
CA ALA A 464 21.60 0.96 -8.63
C ALA A 464 22.42 0.23 -7.55
N ALA A 465 23.05 0.96 -6.63
CA ALA A 465 23.82 0.39 -5.53
C ALA A 465 22.96 0.14 -4.27
N TRP A 466 21.67 0.49 -4.28
CA TRP A 466 20.79 0.30 -3.13
C TRP A 466 20.35 -1.15 -2.96
N PRO A 467 19.94 -1.54 -1.74
CA PRO A 467 19.23 -2.79 -1.55
C PRO A 467 17.98 -2.84 -2.45
N PRO A 468 17.64 -4.00 -3.04
CA PRO A 468 16.50 -4.12 -3.95
C PRO A 468 15.17 -3.63 -3.36
N GLU A 469 14.97 -3.82 -2.05
CA GLU A 469 13.80 -3.35 -1.30
C GLU A 469 13.67 -1.82 -1.33
N GLU A 470 14.78 -1.09 -1.23
CA GLU A 470 14.78 0.38 -1.27
C GLU A 470 14.58 0.90 -2.70
N THR A 471 15.06 0.17 -3.72
CA THR A 471 14.77 0.48 -5.13
C THR A 471 13.29 0.28 -5.47
N GLU A 472 12.68 -0.81 -4.99
CA GLU A 472 11.24 -1.07 -5.17
C GLU A 472 10.38 -0.05 -4.41
N ALA A 473 10.81 0.32 -3.20
CA ALA A 473 10.19 1.38 -2.43
C ALA A 473 10.24 2.74 -3.15
N TYR A 474 11.39 3.11 -3.73
CA TYR A 474 11.53 4.35 -4.50
C TYR A 474 10.52 4.39 -5.66
N ARG A 475 10.41 3.32 -6.44
CA ARG A 475 9.41 3.21 -7.53
C ARG A 475 7.98 3.31 -7.00
N SER A 476 7.70 2.76 -5.83
CA SER A 476 6.38 2.84 -5.19
C SER A 476 6.05 4.27 -4.73
N VAL A 477 7.04 5.01 -4.23
CA VAL A 477 6.89 6.45 -3.89
C VAL A 477 6.67 7.27 -5.16
N ASP A 478 7.42 6.99 -6.23
CA ASP A 478 7.26 7.67 -7.51
C ASP A 478 5.87 7.44 -8.13
N GLY A 479 5.36 6.21 -8.10
CA GLY A 479 3.99 5.90 -8.51
C GLY A 479 2.93 6.57 -7.62
N ALA A 480 3.21 6.80 -6.34
CA ALA A 480 2.33 7.57 -5.46
C ALA A 480 2.31 9.06 -5.85
N LEU A 481 3.47 9.64 -6.20
CA LEU A 481 3.56 11.01 -6.73
C LEU A 481 2.84 11.15 -8.07
N GLU A 482 2.90 10.14 -8.93
CA GLU A 482 2.14 10.12 -10.19
C GLU A 482 0.63 10.08 -9.93
N ALA A 483 0.19 9.27 -8.97
CA ALA A 483 -1.22 9.22 -8.58
C ALA A 483 -1.71 10.56 -8.00
N LEU A 484 -0.85 11.32 -7.32
CA LEU A 484 -1.15 12.68 -6.86
C LEU A 484 -1.21 13.67 -8.02
N ALA A 485 -0.29 13.61 -8.99
CA ALA A 485 -0.30 14.50 -10.16
C ALA A 485 -1.63 14.47 -10.93
N ASN A 486 -2.29 13.30 -10.96
CA ASN A 486 -3.58 13.11 -11.62
C ASN A 486 -4.78 13.70 -10.84
N LEU A 487 -4.58 14.32 -9.67
CA LEU A 487 -5.66 14.95 -8.90
C LEU A 487 -6.15 16.27 -9.49
N ASP A 488 -5.40 16.89 -10.40
CA ASP A 488 -5.80 18.12 -11.09
C ASP A 488 -7.14 17.95 -11.83
N ASP A 489 -7.46 16.72 -12.26
CA ASP A 489 -8.73 16.35 -12.91
C ASP A 489 -9.93 16.39 -11.93
N VAL A 490 -9.71 16.31 -10.62
CA VAL A 490 -10.76 16.36 -9.58
C VAL A 490 -10.85 17.75 -8.97
N ARG A 491 -9.70 18.37 -8.72
CA ARG A 491 -9.58 19.71 -8.16
C ARG A 491 -8.34 20.40 -8.77
N PRO A 492 -8.53 21.34 -9.70
CA PRO A 492 -7.44 21.91 -10.48
C PRO A 492 -6.53 22.87 -9.70
N ARG A 493 -6.96 23.33 -8.51
CA ARG A 493 -6.16 24.17 -7.62
C ARG A 493 -6.17 23.62 -6.20
N THR A 494 -5.03 23.68 -5.51
CA THR A 494 -4.94 23.24 -4.11
C THR A 494 -5.50 24.25 -3.09
N ASP A 495 -5.67 25.52 -3.48
CA ASP A 495 -6.02 26.64 -2.60
C ASP A 495 -7.51 27.09 -2.64
N GLU A 496 -8.24 26.70 -3.68
CA GLU A 496 -9.70 26.54 -3.61
C GLU A 496 -9.98 25.29 -2.82
#